data_AF-A0A9C8HTQ5-F1
#
_entry.id   AF-A0A9C8HTQ5-F1
#
_cell.length_a   1.000
_cell.length_b   1.000
_cell.length_c   1.000
_cell.angle_alpha   90.00
_cell.angle_beta   90.00
_cell.angle_gamma   90.00
#
_symmetry.space_group_name_H-M   'P 1'
#
loop_
_entity.id
_entity.type
_entity.pdbx_description
1 polymer ?
#
loop_
_entity_poly.entity_id
_entity_poly.type
_entity_poly.pdbx_seq_one_letter_code
_entity_poly.pdbx_strand_id
1 'polypeptide(L)'
;MEKLIKEIKEAGKDNKVTVMALQGYLDSGTSNILVQRFTRLLAEDKLYFVLDMAEVEFVAAVGWNTIIGVLNNIKSGGGDIHITALRRDPEKAFHLLEYDRVLSYYKESADAILSFYDSRIPVTEIENINLDTVEDFTGVRYLTLKEKISRILETYPDISIFKMKQLLKTPAYDYTKVSLLSLIMTKGKITGRKGR
;
A
#
# COMPACT_ATOMS: atom_id res chain seq x y z
N MET A 1 0.88 -21.33 3.64
CA MET A 1 -0.21 -20.34 3.54
C MET A 1 0.15 -19.20 4.45
N GLU A 2 0.40 -18.01 3.91
CA GLU A 2 0.60 -16.83 4.74
C GLU A 2 -0.67 -16.56 5.55
N LYS A 3 -0.50 -16.38 6.85
CA LYS A 3 -1.60 -16.16 7.78
C LYS A 3 -1.80 -14.64 7.86
N LEU A 4 -2.81 -14.11 7.16
CA LEU A 4 -3.13 -12.68 7.19
C LEU A 4 -3.58 -12.21 8.58
N ILE A 5 -4.39 -13.00 9.27
CA ILE A 5 -4.95 -12.64 10.59
C ILE A 5 -4.06 -13.22 11.69
N LYS A 6 -3.38 -12.35 12.42
CA LYS A 6 -2.53 -12.72 13.55
C LYS A 6 -3.37 -13.12 14.76
N GLU A 7 -4.22 -12.20 15.20
CA GLU A 7 -5.10 -12.34 16.37
C GLU A 7 -6.44 -11.61 16.16
N ILE A 8 -7.47 -12.06 16.88
CA ILE A 8 -8.74 -11.34 17.03
C ILE A 8 -9.07 -11.33 18.52
N LYS A 9 -9.46 -10.17 19.04
CA LYS A 9 -9.89 -9.99 20.43
C LYS A 9 -11.05 -9.02 20.51
N GLU A 10 -11.85 -9.16 21.56
CA GLU A 10 -12.89 -8.20 21.89
C GLU A 10 -12.34 -7.13 22.84
N ALA A 11 -12.84 -5.91 22.72
CA ALA A 11 -12.40 -4.76 23.50
C ALA A 11 -13.52 -3.72 23.65
N GLY A 12 -13.21 -2.66 24.41
CA GLY A 12 -14.13 -1.56 24.67
C GLY A 12 -15.21 -1.91 25.69
N LYS A 13 -16.18 -1.00 25.85
CA LYS A 13 -17.32 -1.20 26.75
C LYS A 13 -18.17 -2.38 26.27
N ASP A 14 -18.46 -3.30 27.19
CA ASP A 14 -19.25 -4.51 26.97
C ASP A 14 -18.70 -5.43 25.85
N ASN A 15 -17.37 -5.40 25.61
CA ASN A 15 -16.70 -6.19 24.56
C ASN A 15 -17.30 -5.98 23.15
N LYS A 16 -17.85 -4.78 22.91
CA LYS A 16 -18.60 -4.46 21.69
C LYS A 16 -17.71 -4.27 20.46
N VAL A 17 -16.43 -3.93 20.64
CA VAL A 17 -15.48 -3.69 19.54
C VAL A 17 -14.63 -4.93 19.29
N THR A 18 -14.55 -5.37 18.04
CA THR A 18 -13.69 -6.47 17.61
C THR A 18 -12.40 -5.93 17.02
N VAL A 19 -11.28 -6.16 17.69
CA VAL A 19 -9.94 -5.78 17.21
C VAL A 19 -9.33 -6.95 16.46
N MET A 20 -8.98 -6.74 15.19
CA MET A 20 -8.35 -7.74 14.33
C MET A 20 -6.94 -7.27 13.96
N ALA A 21 -5.93 -7.95 14.51
CA ALA A 21 -4.54 -7.68 14.14
C ALA A 21 -4.18 -8.44 12.87
N LEU A 22 -3.73 -7.70 11.87
CA LEU A 22 -3.33 -8.19 10.56
C LEU A 22 -1.80 -8.20 10.45
N GLN A 23 -1.29 -9.10 9.62
CA GLN A 23 0.14 -9.24 9.38
C GLN A 23 0.44 -9.63 7.92
N GLY A 24 1.63 -9.26 7.45
CA GLY A 24 2.10 -9.59 6.10
C GLY A 24 1.47 -8.71 5.02
N TYR A 25 0.97 -9.35 3.95
CA TYR A 25 0.53 -8.68 2.73
C TYR A 25 -0.99 -8.73 2.59
N LEU A 26 -1.61 -7.61 2.23
CA LEU A 26 -3.02 -7.52 1.82
C LEU A 26 -3.09 -7.37 0.30
N ASP A 27 -3.22 -8.50 -0.39
CA ASP A 27 -3.19 -8.57 -1.86
C ASP A 27 -4.20 -9.58 -2.41
N SER A 28 -4.13 -9.89 -3.71
CA SER A 28 -5.06 -10.82 -4.35
C SER A 28 -5.03 -12.24 -3.75
N GLY A 29 -3.93 -12.64 -3.12
CA GLY A 29 -3.79 -13.93 -2.46
C GLY A 29 -4.42 -13.98 -1.07
N THR A 30 -4.43 -12.86 -0.34
CA THR A 30 -4.87 -12.80 1.07
C THR A 30 -6.20 -12.11 1.30
N SER A 31 -6.67 -11.25 0.38
CA SER A 31 -7.94 -10.51 0.48
C SER A 31 -9.15 -11.42 0.77
N ASN A 32 -9.21 -12.61 0.18
CA ASN A 32 -10.31 -13.54 0.41
C ASN A 32 -10.37 -14.04 1.87
N ILE A 33 -9.23 -14.14 2.55
CA ILE A 33 -9.16 -14.52 3.98
C ILE A 33 -9.87 -13.46 4.82
N LEU A 34 -9.66 -12.17 4.50
CA LEU A 34 -10.30 -11.06 5.18
C LEU A 34 -11.82 -11.09 4.99
N VAL A 35 -12.28 -11.23 3.74
CA VAL A 35 -13.72 -11.32 3.42
C VAL A 35 -14.38 -12.47 4.17
N GLN A 36 -13.83 -13.68 4.11
CA GLN A 36 -14.38 -14.84 4.81
C GLN A 36 -14.45 -14.63 6.32
N ARG A 37 -13.46 -13.95 6.91
CA ARG A 37 -13.48 -13.65 8.34
C ARG A 37 -14.60 -12.68 8.69
N PHE A 38 -14.73 -11.60 7.93
CA PHE A 38 -15.80 -10.63 8.16
C PHE A 38 -17.18 -11.23 7.95
N THR A 39 -17.39 -12.08 6.94
CA THR A 39 -18.67 -12.78 6.76
C THR A 39 -19.07 -13.58 8.00
N ARG A 40 -18.12 -14.26 8.65
CA ARG A 40 -18.39 -15.02 9.89
C ARG A 40 -18.70 -14.11 11.06
N LEU A 41 -17.89 -13.07 11.28
CA LEU A 41 -18.09 -12.13 12.39
C LEU A 41 -19.40 -11.36 12.25
N LEU A 42 -19.80 -11.02 11.03
CA LEU A 42 -21.10 -10.38 10.76
C LEU A 42 -22.27 -11.33 11.04
N ALA A 43 -22.13 -12.63 10.77
CA ALA A 43 -23.13 -13.63 11.15
C ALA A 43 -23.24 -13.83 12.67
N GLU A 44 -22.27 -13.33 13.44
CA GLU A 44 -22.26 -13.26 14.90
C GLU A 44 -22.66 -11.86 15.42
N ASP A 45 -23.32 -11.04 14.59
CA ASP A 45 -23.79 -9.69 14.88
C ASP A 45 -22.69 -8.69 15.32
N LYS A 46 -21.42 -8.96 14.97
CA LYS A 46 -20.32 -8.01 15.21
C LYS A 46 -20.36 -6.91 14.15
N LEU A 47 -20.41 -5.65 14.61
CA LEU A 47 -20.56 -4.47 13.73
C LEU A 47 -19.47 -3.40 13.90
N TYR A 48 -18.66 -3.46 14.96
CA TYR A 48 -17.65 -2.43 15.24
C TYR A 48 -16.27 -3.05 15.24
N PHE A 49 -15.41 -2.59 14.34
CA PHE A 49 -14.12 -3.23 14.10
C PHE A 49 -12.96 -2.24 14.14
N VAL A 50 -11.84 -2.70 14.72
CA VAL A 50 -10.54 -2.05 14.57
C VAL A 50 -9.63 -2.99 13.79
N LEU A 51 -9.09 -2.54 12.66
CA LEU A 51 -8.04 -3.24 11.94
C LEU A 51 -6.68 -2.72 12.39
N ASP A 52 -5.95 -3.54 13.14
CA ASP A 52 -4.58 -3.25 13.56
C ASP A 52 -3.59 -3.67 12.47
N MET A 53 -2.92 -2.67 11.90
CA MET A 53 -2.06 -2.77 10.73
C MET A 53 -0.57 -2.79 11.09
N ALA A 54 -0.20 -2.91 12.37
CA ALA A 54 1.17 -2.79 12.85
C ALA A 54 2.17 -3.72 12.13
N GLU A 55 1.71 -4.91 11.76
CA GLU A 55 2.49 -5.95 11.08
C GLU A 55 2.12 -6.12 9.60
N VAL A 56 1.29 -5.24 9.05
CA VAL A 56 0.96 -5.25 7.61
C VAL A 56 2.04 -4.50 6.84
N GLU A 57 2.85 -5.24 6.09
CA GLU A 57 4.00 -4.72 5.36
C GLU A 57 3.58 -4.00 4.07
N PHE A 58 2.50 -4.44 3.43
CA PHE A 58 2.05 -3.89 2.15
C PHE A 58 0.55 -4.14 1.92
N VAL A 59 -0.11 -3.18 1.27
CA VAL A 59 -1.51 -3.28 0.86
C VAL A 59 -1.61 -2.94 -0.63
N ALA A 60 -2.01 -3.92 -1.45
CA ALA A 60 -2.27 -3.72 -2.87
C ALA A 60 -3.63 -3.01 -3.07
N ALA A 61 -3.88 -2.49 -4.28
CA ALA A 61 -5.17 -1.88 -4.63
C ALA A 61 -6.37 -2.82 -4.37
N VAL A 62 -6.22 -4.12 -4.63
CA VAL A 62 -7.26 -5.12 -4.32
C VAL A 62 -7.48 -5.27 -2.81
N GLY A 63 -6.44 -5.14 -1.99
CA GLY A 63 -6.53 -5.14 -0.53
C GLY A 63 -7.35 -3.97 -0.02
N TRP A 64 -7.05 -2.76 -0.48
CA TRP A 64 -7.83 -1.57 -0.15
C TRP A 64 -9.29 -1.67 -0.59
N ASN A 65 -9.53 -2.08 -1.84
CA ASN A 65 -10.90 -2.30 -2.33
C ASN A 65 -11.66 -3.34 -1.51
N THR A 66 -10.97 -4.37 -1.01
CA THR A 66 -11.56 -5.37 -0.12
C THR A 66 -11.99 -4.74 1.20
N ILE A 67 -11.12 -3.94 1.83
CA ILE A 67 -11.43 -3.23 3.09
C ILE A 67 -12.64 -2.30 2.88
N ILE A 68 -12.66 -1.52 1.80
CA ILE A 68 -13.78 -0.62 1.46
C ILE A 68 -15.07 -1.40 1.20
N GLY A 69 -15.01 -2.52 0.48
CA GLY A 69 -16.18 -3.36 0.24
C GLY A 69 -16.78 -3.91 1.54
N VAL A 70 -15.92 -4.37 2.45
CA VAL A 70 -16.33 -4.84 3.78
C VAL A 70 -16.90 -3.70 4.63
N LEU A 71 -16.25 -2.52 4.62
CA LEU A 71 -16.73 -1.33 5.32
C LEU A 71 -18.15 -0.96 4.89
N ASN A 72 -18.42 -0.93 3.58
CA ASN A 72 -19.74 -0.58 3.06
C ASN A 72 -20.81 -1.57 3.54
N ASN A 73 -20.48 -2.87 3.60
CA ASN A 73 -21.39 -3.88 4.14
C ASN A 73 -21.67 -3.65 5.64
N ILE A 74 -20.63 -3.39 6.44
CA ILE A 74 -20.77 -3.10 7.88
C ILE A 74 -21.57 -1.84 8.14
N LYS A 75 -21.34 -0.76 7.37
CA LYS A 75 -22.09 0.50 7.47
C LYS A 75 -23.58 0.30 7.18
N SER A 76 -23.94 -0.64 6.30
CA SER A 76 -25.36 -0.97 6.05
C SER A 76 -26.06 -1.57 7.27
N GLY A 77 -25.30 -2.19 8.18
CA GLY A 77 -25.77 -2.68 9.49
C GLY A 77 -25.64 -1.66 10.62
N GLY A 78 -25.25 -0.41 10.34
CA GLY A 78 -25.03 0.63 11.36
C GLY A 78 -23.71 0.51 12.15
N GLY A 79 -22.77 -0.28 11.62
CA GLY A 79 -21.42 -0.44 12.17
C GLY A 79 -20.38 0.46 11.51
N ASP A 80 -19.10 0.29 11.88
CA ASP A 80 -17.98 0.95 11.21
C ASP A 80 -16.66 0.16 11.36
N ILE A 81 -15.65 0.54 10.56
CA ILE A 81 -14.26 0.06 10.67
C ILE A 81 -13.34 1.25 10.91
N HIS A 82 -12.52 1.17 11.96
CA HIS A 82 -11.41 2.08 12.20
C HIS A 82 -10.06 1.37 11.91
N ILE A 83 -9.12 2.08 11.31
CA ILE A 83 -7.77 1.59 11.03
C ILE A 83 -6.82 2.08 12.13
N THR A 84 -5.88 1.22 12.54
CA THR A 84 -4.82 1.62 13.47
C THR A 84 -3.43 1.15 13.07
N ALA A 85 -2.40 1.84 13.58
CA ALA A 85 -1.00 1.43 13.49
C ALA A 85 -0.50 1.16 12.05
N LEU A 86 -0.86 2.03 11.09
CA LEU A 86 -0.34 1.93 9.73
C LEU A 86 1.18 2.10 9.73
N ARG A 87 1.89 1.20 9.05
CA ARG A 87 3.32 1.38 8.76
C ARG A 87 3.50 2.46 7.70
N ARG A 88 4.70 3.02 7.62
CA ARG A 88 5.06 4.14 6.72
C ARG A 88 4.54 4.02 5.29
N ASP A 89 4.71 2.86 4.63
CA ASP A 89 4.33 2.72 3.22
C ASP A 89 2.82 2.53 3.02
N PRO A 90 2.12 1.66 3.78
CA PRO A 90 0.65 1.66 3.82
C PRO A 90 0.03 3.01 4.22
N GLU A 91 0.62 3.75 5.17
CA GLU A 91 0.14 5.07 5.62
C GLU A 91 0.22 6.11 4.48
N LYS A 92 1.35 6.15 3.76
CA LYS A 92 1.47 7.00 2.56
C LYS A 92 0.41 6.66 1.53
N ALA A 93 0.23 5.38 1.21
CA ALA A 93 -0.80 4.95 0.26
C ALA A 93 -2.20 5.32 0.75
N PHE A 94 -2.47 5.18 2.06
CA PHE A 94 -3.74 5.54 2.68
C PHE A 94 -4.11 7.00 2.48
N HIS A 95 -3.15 7.90 2.70
CA HIS A 95 -3.34 9.33 2.51
C HIS A 95 -3.35 9.75 1.03
N LEU A 96 -2.41 9.26 0.22
CA LEU A 96 -2.33 9.60 -1.21
C LEU A 96 -3.55 9.16 -2.02
N LEU A 97 -4.20 8.07 -1.61
CA LEU A 97 -5.41 7.53 -2.24
C LEU A 97 -6.69 8.06 -1.58
N GLU A 98 -6.56 9.03 -0.67
CA GLU A 98 -7.67 9.69 0.03
C GLU A 98 -8.60 8.72 0.78
N TYR A 99 -8.06 7.59 1.29
CA TYR A 99 -8.85 6.65 2.08
C TYR A 99 -9.24 7.21 3.45
N ASP A 100 -8.52 8.22 3.93
CA ASP A 100 -8.85 9.04 5.11
C ASP A 100 -10.20 9.77 5.00
N ARG A 101 -10.77 9.90 3.79
CA ARG A 101 -12.13 10.44 3.59
C ARG A 101 -13.25 9.48 3.97
N VAL A 102 -12.97 8.19 4.05
CA VAL A 102 -13.99 7.14 4.23
C VAL A 102 -13.70 6.21 5.40
N LEU A 103 -12.43 6.06 5.78
CA LEU A 103 -11.94 5.27 6.89
C LEU A 103 -11.30 6.20 7.93
N SER A 104 -11.72 6.07 9.18
CA SER A 104 -11.07 6.75 10.29
C SER A 104 -9.75 6.05 10.62
N TYR A 105 -8.66 6.81 10.70
CA TYR A 105 -7.33 6.32 11.09
C TYR A 105 -6.94 6.88 12.46
N TYR A 106 -6.42 6.02 13.32
CA TYR A 106 -5.84 6.37 14.61
C TYR A 106 -4.48 5.71 14.75
N LYS A 107 -3.47 6.40 15.27
CA LYS A 107 -2.15 5.79 15.46
C LYS A 107 -2.19 4.67 16.49
N GLU A 108 -2.89 4.91 17.59
CA GLU A 108 -3.01 4.01 18.73
C GLU A 108 -4.33 3.23 18.72
N SER A 109 -4.25 1.92 18.98
CA SER A 109 -5.44 1.07 19.00
C SER A 109 -6.43 1.48 20.09
N ALA A 110 -5.95 2.03 21.21
CA ALA A 110 -6.79 2.53 22.28
C ALA A 110 -7.72 3.67 21.81
N ASP A 111 -7.20 4.61 21.02
CA ASP A 111 -7.96 5.73 20.49
C ASP A 111 -8.98 5.26 19.44
N ALA A 112 -8.61 4.29 18.60
CA ALA A 112 -9.53 3.66 17.64
C ALA A 112 -10.72 2.97 18.33
N ILE A 113 -10.48 2.35 19.49
CA ILE A 113 -11.53 1.71 20.30
C ILE A 113 -12.40 2.76 20.98
N LEU A 114 -11.80 3.79 21.57
CA LEU A 114 -12.51 4.86 22.29
C LEU A 114 -13.39 5.71 21.37
N SER A 115 -12.96 5.92 20.12
CA SER A 115 -13.71 6.74 19.16
C SER A 115 -15.09 6.16 18.76
N PHE A 116 -15.34 4.88 19.01
CA PHE A 116 -16.70 4.30 18.88
C PHE A 116 -17.67 4.79 19.97
N TYR A 117 -17.16 5.37 21.05
CA TYR A 117 -17.93 5.82 22.21
C TYR A 117 -17.85 7.33 22.44
N ASP A 118 -16.77 7.97 21.98
CA ASP A 118 -16.55 9.41 22.10
C ASP A 118 -16.09 10.01 20.78
N SER A 119 -16.97 10.76 20.12
CA SER A 119 -16.70 11.39 18.82
C SER A 119 -15.72 12.56 18.89
N ARG A 120 -15.27 12.96 20.09
CA ARG A 120 -14.27 14.02 20.28
C ARG A 120 -12.84 13.49 20.14
N ILE A 121 -12.64 12.17 20.11
CA ILE A 121 -11.32 11.59 19.84
C ILE A 121 -10.93 11.95 18.41
N PRO A 122 -9.86 12.76 18.20
CA PRO A 122 -9.49 13.19 16.86
C PRO A 122 -8.89 12.02 16.09
N VAL A 123 -9.20 11.96 14.80
CA VAL A 123 -8.45 11.09 13.86
C VAL A 123 -7.00 11.56 13.77
N THR A 124 -6.10 10.64 13.47
CA THR A 124 -4.69 10.96 13.25
C THR A 124 -4.53 11.72 11.94
N GLU A 125 -4.05 12.95 12.02
CA GLU A 125 -3.65 13.72 10.85
C GLU A 125 -2.36 13.12 10.26
N ILE A 126 -2.38 12.84 8.96
CA ILE A 126 -1.20 12.42 8.21
C ILE A 126 -0.61 13.68 7.56
N GLU A 127 0.69 13.92 7.77
CA GLU A 127 1.37 15.05 7.15
C GLU A 127 1.19 14.99 5.63
N ASN A 128 0.72 16.11 5.05
CA ASN A 128 0.52 16.21 3.60
C ASN A 128 1.82 15.87 2.88
N ILE A 129 1.82 14.73 2.18
CA ILE A 129 2.90 14.37 1.28
C ILE A 129 2.74 15.30 0.08
N ASN A 130 3.71 16.18 -0.15
CA ASN A 130 3.70 17.02 -1.33
C ASN A 130 3.82 16.12 -2.58
N LEU A 131 2.70 15.83 -3.25
CA LEU A 131 2.68 15.00 -4.46
C LEU A 131 3.60 15.57 -5.55
N ASP A 132 3.80 16.89 -5.60
CA ASP A 132 4.69 17.53 -6.57
C ASP A 132 6.17 17.18 -6.34
N THR A 133 6.51 16.66 -5.16
CA THR A 133 7.85 16.15 -4.83
C THR A 133 7.98 14.64 -4.98
N VAL A 134 6.88 13.92 -5.20
CA VAL A 134 6.90 12.49 -5.48
C VAL A 134 7.17 12.33 -6.98
N GLU A 135 8.38 11.91 -7.34
CA GLU A 135 8.69 11.59 -8.74
C GLU A 135 7.70 10.52 -9.25
N ASP A 136 6.86 10.89 -10.22
CA ASP A 136 5.93 9.96 -10.86
C ASP A 136 6.70 8.97 -11.75
N PHE A 137 6.93 7.78 -11.19
CA PHE A 137 7.56 6.67 -11.90
C PHE A 137 6.56 5.74 -12.60
N THR A 138 5.24 6.01 -12.56
CA THR A 138 4.23 5.09 -13.14
C THR A 138 4.42 4.93 -14.65
N GLY A 139 4.81 5.99 -15.34
CA GLY A 139 5.16 5.99 -16.76
C GLY A 139 6.35 5.08 -17.11
N VAL A 140 7.22 4.75 -16.15
CA VAL A 140 8.45 3.98 -16.42
C VAL A 140 8.16 2.53 -16.81
N ARG A 141 7.05 1.95 -16.34
CA ARG A 141 6.63 0.59 -16.73
C ARG A 141 6.37 0.45 -18.22
N TYR A 142 5.88 1.51 -18.84
CA TYR A 142 5.55 1.55 -20.27
C TYR A 142 6.75 1.89 -21.16
N LEU A 143 7.89 2.24 -20.56
CA LEU A 143 9.10 2.53 -21.31
C LEU A 143 9.76 1.24 -21.79
N THR A 144 10.07 1.23 -23.08
CA THR A 144 10.96 0.25 -23.69
C THR A 144 12.35 0.31 -23.04
N LEU A 145 13.11 -0.79 -23.15
CA LEU A 145 14.50 -0.82 -22.69
C LEU A 145 15.33 0.33 -23.28
N LYS A 146 15.06 0.71 -24.54
CA LYS A 146 15.74 1.81 -25.22
C LYS A 146 15.47 3.14 -24.53
N GLU A 147 14.21 3.45 -24.21
CA GLU A 147 13.83 4.69 -23.54
C GLU A 147 14.37 4.75 -22.11
N LYS A 148 14.34 3.63 -21.38
CA LYS A 148 14.96 3.51 -20.06
C LYS A 148 16.46 3.82 -20.11
N ILE A 149 17.18 3.23 -21.08
CA ILE A 149 18.62 3.50 -21.29
C ILE A 149 18.88 4.95 -21.70
N SER A 150 18.05 5.53 -22.59
CA SER A 150 18.17 6.94 -22.98
C SER A 150 18.07 7.88 -21.78
N ARG A 151 17.08 7.68 -20.89
CA ARG A 151 16.93 8.49 -19.67
C ARG A 151 18.14 8.37 -18.75
N ILE A 152 18.66 7.15 -18.57
CA ILE A 152 19.86 6.92 -17.76
C ILE A 152 21.05 7.69 -18.35
N LEU A 153 21.22 7.68 -19.68
CA LEU A 153 22.32 8.37 -20.36
C LEU A 153 22.16 9.90 -20.38
N GLU A 154 20.94 10.40 -20.35
CA GLU A 154 20.66 11.84 -20.22
C GLU A 154 21.02 12.35 -18.83
N THR A 155 20.78 11.54 -17.80
CA THR A 155 21.10 11.89 -16.41
C THR A 155 22.58 11.63 -16.08
N TYR A 156 23.13 10.53 -16.59
CA TYR A 156 24.50 10.07 -16.34
C TYR A 156 25.20 9.72 -17.65
N PRO A 157 25.71 10.71 -18.41
CA PRO A 157 26.31 10.49 -19.74
C PRO A 157 27.44 9.45 -19.76
N ASP A 158 28.29 9.46 -18.72
CA ASP A 158 29.49 8.61 -18.62
C ASP A 158 29.29 7.34 -17.79
N ILE A 159 28.05 6.93 -17.55
CA ILE A 159 27.77 5.75 -16.74
C ILE A 159 28.31 4.45 -17.38
N SER A 160 28.96 3.63 -16.55
CA SER A 160 29.42 2.31 -16.95
C SER A 160 28.24 1.34 -17.15
N ILE A 161 28.41 0.35 -18.03
CA ILE A 161 27.38 -0.66 -18.31
C ILE A 161 26.98 -1.41 -17.03
N PHE A 162 27.94 -1.69 -16.15
CA PHE A 162 27.67 -2.34 -14.87
C PHE A 162 26.77 -1.48 -13.98
N LYS A 163 27.09 -0.19 -13.80
CA LYS A 163 26.26 0.73 -13.01
C LYS A 163 24.87 0.94 -13.63
N MET A 164 24.79 1.06 -14.96
CA MET A 164 23.52 1.12 -15.69
C MET A 164 22.66 -0.12 -15.45
N LYS A 165 23.27 -1.32 -15.46
CA LYS A 165 22.57 -2.57 -15.14
C LYS A 165 22.06 -2.59 -13.70
N GLN A 166 22.79 -2.01 -12.75
CA GLN A 166 22.33 -1.90 -11.36
C GLN A 166 21.17 -0.90 -11.25
N LEU A 167 21.25 0.26 -11.91
CA LEU A 167 20.16 1.24 -11.94
C LEU A 167 18.87 0.66 -12.53
N LEU A 168 18.96 -0.10 -13.62
CA LEU A 168 17.78 -0.73 -14.22
C LEU A 168 17.05 -1.69 -13.28
N LYS A 169 17.74 -2.23 -12.27
CA LYS A 169 17.14 -3.10 -11.24
C LYS A 169 16.48 -2.33 -10.09
N THR A 170 16.56 -1.01 -10.07
CA THR A 170 15.93 -0.19 -9.03
C THR A 170 14.43 0.03 -9.33
N PRO A 171 13.63 0.43 -8.32
CA PRO A 171 12.21 0.74 -8.52
C PRO A 171 11.99 1.82 -9.59
N ALA A 172 12.90 2.79 -9.68
CA ALA A 172 12.86 3.88 -10.67
C ALA A 172 12.89 3.39 -12.13
N TYR A 173 13.25 2.13 -12.37
CA TYR A 173 13.27 1.49 -13.69
C TYR A 173 12.52 0.15 -13.72
N ASP A 174 11.54 -0.04 -12.84
CA ASP A 174 10.64 -1.21 -12.81
C ASP A 174 11.38 -2.56 -12.71
N TYR A 175 12.47 -2.60 -11.92
CA TYR A 175 13.26 -3.82 -11.69
C TYR A 175 13.68 -4.55 -12.99
N THR A 176 13.91 -3.79 -14.07
CA THR A 176 14.20 -4.29 -15.42
C THR A 176 15.44 -5.20 -15.44
N LYS A 177 15.22 -6.50 -15.64
CA LYS A 177 16.30 -7.51 -15.75
C LYS A 177 16.77 -7.60 -17.19
N VAL A 178 18.04 -7.27 -17.42
CA VAL A 178 18.66 -7.31 -18.76
C VAL A 178 20.08 -7.86 -18.75
N SER A 179 20.46 -8.50 -19.85
CA SER A 179 21.83 -8.97 -20.06
C SER A 179 22.77 -7.79 -20.34
N LEU A 180 24.06 -7.95 -20.02
CA LEU A 180 25.08 -6.94 -20.35
C LEU A 180 25.21 -6.74 -21.86
N LEU A 181 25.06 -7.81 -22.64
CA LEU A 181 25.12 -7.76 -24.10
C LEU A 181 23.98 -6.90 -24.69
N SER A 182 22.76 -7.11 -24.21
CA SER A 182 21.59 -6.32 -24.63
C SER A 182 21.75 -4.84 -24.29
N LEU A 183 22.37 -4.52 -23.15
CA LEU A 183 22.68 -3.16 -22.72
C LEU A 183 23.72 -2.49 -23.63
N ILE A 184 24.82 -3.19 -23.92
CA ILE A 184 25.89 -2.69 -24.79
C ILE A 184 25.34 -2.41 -26.19
N MET A 185 24.60 -3.36 -26.77
CA MET A 185 23.98 -3.19 -28.09
C MET A 185 23.01 -2.00 -28.12
N THR A 186 22.16 -1.87 -27.11
CA THR A 186 21.15 -0.81 -27.07
C THR A 186 21.77 0.56 -26.81
N LYS A 187 22.75 0.66 -25.89
CA LYS A 187 23.54 1.89 -25.66
C LYS A 187 24.23 2.33 -26.96
N GLY A 188 24.90 1.42 -27.67
CA GLY A 188 25.57 1.71 -28.94
C GLY A 188 24.62 2.21 -30.03
N LYS A 189 23.42 1.63 -30.15
CA LYS A 189 22.37 2.10 -31.08
C LYS A 189 21.84 3.49 -30.74
N ILE A 190 21.83 3.89 -29.48
CA ILE A 190 21.36 5.20 -29.02
C ILE A 190 22.45 6.25 -29.26
N THR A 191 23.69 5.99 -28.83
CA THR A 191 24.81 6.94 -28.96
C THR A 191 25.23 7.13 -30.41
N GLY A 192 25.20 6.07 -31.23
CA GLY A 192 25.50 6.15 -32.67
C GLY A 192 24.46 6.93 -33.50
N ARG A 193 23.30 7.26 -32.93
CA ARG A 193 22.23 8.01 -33.60
C ARG A 193 22.17 9.49 -33.21
N LYS A 194 22.74 9.88 -32.06
CA LYS A 194 22.85 11.29 -31.60
C LYS A 194 24.05 12.03 -32.24
N GLY A 195 24.98 11.33 -32.88
CA GLY A 195 26.19 11.90 -33.52
C GLY A 195 26.11 12.05 -35.04
N ARG A 196 24.90 12.10 -35.61
CA ARG A 196 24.64 12.32 -37.04
C ARG A 196 23.74 13.52 -37.23
#